data_AF-A0A832DKU6-F1
#
_entry.id   AF-A0A832DKU6-F1
#
_cell.length_a   1.000
_cell.length_b   1.000
_cell.length_c   1.000
_cell.angle_alpha   90.00
_cell.angle_beta   90.00
_cell.angle_gamma   90.00
#
_symmetry.space_group_name_H-M   'P 1'
#
loop_
_entity.id
_entity.type
_entity.pdbx_description
1 polymer ?
#
loop_
_entity_poly.entity_id
_entity_poly.type
_entity_poly.pdbx_seq_one_letter_code
_entity_poly.pdbx_strand_id
1 'polypeptide(L)'
;MTERYEFSQQPQVEKKLAPQITPRLLAAIGNSEAKALLFAAMSYGQIYSESELHNLFMEIQGKNPAWAVRKYVPNQYCRQSFEPAGLVQEIKGEYGIVLGYTKTDFGEKTGNALAGLLLEFSERHDIPLYCFFGAANTKNPADTIMIEDAEIETRKGAAEVRLKILREIIKQPPDTDTTTLAKACGEETKRIGSHLEQLQRHGLVNYSHYVPGVDYALHQLAQETPSNPPKPYLKCISLTAVIYDILRSNPKKQFTVSEIADILKEKQGRYISHGTIRAILSALHQQGYTTRDSTHTNINLTNDQRELITELVNLIDRFENQNPNDLTHWKNQAERILKDEEKINSLLQRARRASPWANRHPFSETTTSIYQVIRENPGLTAAEIQKLFFDKYTHGTITFLLGKLVKAGSVRVDKEKHPPRYYLSNQP
;
A
#
# COMPACT_ATOMS: atom_id res chain seq x y z
N MET A 1 23.98 -13.21 63.74
CA MET A 1 24.23 -13.81 62.41
C MET A 1 23.11 -13.35 61.52
N THR A 2 23.43 -12.46 60.58
CA THR A 2 22.45 -11.75 59.75
C THR A 2 22.44 -12.43 58.39
N GLU A 3 21.38 -13.17 58.08
CA GLU A 3 21.21 -13.78 56.76
C GLU A 3 20.89 -12.70 55.72
N ARG A 4 21.83 -12.51 54.79
CA ARG A 4 21.61 -11.72 53.57
C ARG A 4 20.82 -12.58 52.61
N TYR A 5 19.56 -12.20 52.38
CA TYR A 5 18.80 -12.67 51.22
C TYR A 5 19.37 -12.02 49.96
N GLU A 6 20.12 -12.79 49.18
CA GLU A 6 20.45 -12.43 47.80
C GLU A 6 19.20 -12.63 46.94
N PHE A 7 18.58 -11.52 46.53
CA PHE A 7 17.60 -11.53 45.46
C PHE A 7 18.31 -11.89 44.16
N SER A 8 18.22 -13.16 43.76
CA SER A 8 18.54 -13.54 42.38
C SER A 8 17.52 -12.87 41.46
N GLN A 9 17.95 -11.85 40.71
CA GLN A 9 17.17 -11.37 39.56
C GLN A 9 17.13 -12.51 38.54
N GLN A 10 16.01 -13.23 38.48
CA GLN A 10 15.75 -14.09 37.34
C GLN A 10 15.67 -13.20 36.10
N PRO A 11 16.36 -13.55 34.99
CA PRO A 11 16.24 -12.80 33.76
C PRO A 11 14.78 -12.79 33.33
N GLN A 12 14.18 -11.59 33.25
CA GLN A 12 12.85 -11.42 32.69
C GLN A 12 12.88 -11.97 31.27
N VAL A 13 12.10 -13.03 31.02
CA VAL A 13 11.95 -13.62 29.70
C VAL A 13 11.48 -12.54 28.74
N GLU A 14 12.32 -12.17 27.77
CA GLU A 14 11.99 -11.20 26.72
C GLU A 14 10.72 -11.67 26.00
N LYS A 15 9.61 -10.94 26.21
CA LYS A 15 8.31 -11.29 25.64
C LYS A 15 8.20 -10.63 24.26
N LYS A 16 8.56 -11.40 23.22
CA LYS A 16 8.38 -10.99 21.82
C LYS A 16 6.92 -10.57 21.57
N LEU A 17 6.72 -9.49 20.80
CA LEU A 17 5.37 -9.09 20.37
C LEU A 17 4.73 -10.20 19.53
N ALA A 18 3.43 -10.42 19.74
CA ALA A 18 2.67 -11.31 18.87
C ALA A 18 2.69 -10.76 17.42
N PRO A 19 2.84 -11.62 16.39
CA PRO A 19 3.05 -11.19 15.00
C PRO A 19 2.00 -10.23 14.43
N GLN A 20 0.77 -10.29 14.95
CA GLN A 20 -0.35 -9.45 14.53
C GLN A 20 -0.33 -8.03 15.12
N ILE A 21 0.48 -7.77 16.15
CA ILE A 21 0.55 -6.48 16.84
C ILE A 21 1.35 -5.46 16.01
N THR A 22 2.54 -5.82 15.57
CA THR A 22 3.44 -4.87 14.87
C THR A 22 2.79 -4.23 13.64
N PRO A 23 2.15 -4.98 12.73
CA PRO A 23 1.44 -4.38 11.62
C PRO A 23 0.34 -3.39 12.05
N ARG A 24 -0.33 -3.66 13.17
CA ARG A 24 -1.36 -2.79 13.71
C ARG A 24 -0.76 -1.49 14.25
N LEU A 25 0.33 -1.58 15.00
CA LEU A 25 1.07 -0.43 15.50
C LEU A 25 1.63 0.44 14.36
N LEU A 26 2.18 -0.20 13.31
CA LEU A 26 2.65 0.49 12.11
C LEU A 26 1.49 1.17 11.36
N ALA A 27 0.30 0.58 11.32
CA ALA A 27 -0.88 1.23 10.76
C ALA A 27 -1.39 2.40 11.63
N ALA A 28 -1.24 2.30 12.94
CA ALA A 28 -1.74 3.27 13.91
C ALA A 28 -0.84 4.50 14.02
N ILE A 29 0.44 4.30 14.32
CA ILE A 29 1.46 5.34 14.49
C ILE A 29 2.32 5.46 13.24
N GLY A 30 2.74 4.32 12.69
CA GLY A 30 3.85 4.27 11.75
C GLY A 30 3.56 4.68 10.31
N ASN A 31 2.36 5.12 9.97
CA ASN A 31 2.05 5.59 8.62
C ASN A 31 1.99 7.11 8.47
N SER A 32 2.35 7.86 9.51
CA SER A 32 2.46 9.31 9.46
C SER A 32 3.32 9.84 10.61
N GLU A 33 4.28 10.70 10.28
CA GLU A 33 5.10 11.41 11.26
C GLU A 33 4.23 12.27 12.18
N ALA A 34 3.16 12.87 11.67
CA ALA A 34 2.22 13.65 12.48
C ALA A 34 1.55 12.81 13.58
N LYS A 35 1.22 11.55 13.30
CA LYS A 35 0.66 10.64 14.31
C LYS A 35 1.73 10.24 15.32
N ALA A 36 2.92 9.89 14.87
CA ALA A 36 4.03 9.54 15.75
C ALA A 36 4.43 10.69 16.68
N LEU A 37 4.51 11.92 16.16
CA LEU A 37 4.78 13.12 16.95
C LEU A 37 3.67 13.41 17.97
N LEU A 38 2.39 13.38 17.55
CA LEU A 38 1.28 13.58 18.49
C LEU A 38 1.31 12.53 19.60
N PHE A 39 1.47 11.25 19.23
CA PHE A 39 1.47 10.16 20.21
C PHE A 39 2.63 10.30 21.20
N ALA A 40 3.84 10.61 20.72
CA ALA A 40 5.00 10.83 21.55
C ALA A 40 4.83 12.04 22.49
N ALA A 41 4.15 13.10 22.03
CA ALA A 41 3.90 14.31 22.80
C ALA A 41 2.87 14.13 23.92
N MET A 42 1.95 13.17 23.79
CA MET A 42 0.97 12.89 24.84
C MET A 42 1.67 12.38 26.11
N SER A 43 1.35 12.96 27.26
CA SER A 43 1.84 12.50 28.56
C SER A 43 1.01 11.32 29.08
N TYR A 44 1.67 10.35 29.70
CA TYR A 44 1.00 9.25 30.39
C TYR A 44 0.22 9.76 31.62
N GLY A 45 -0.98 9.22 31.84
CA GLY A 45 -1.87 9.61 32.94
C GLY A 45 -2.67 10.90 32.70
N GLN A 46 -2.42 11.66 31.64
CA GLN A 46 -3.18 12.86 31.30
C GLN A 46 -4.35 12.54 30.35
N ILE A 47 -5.53 13.07 30.65
CA ILE A 47 -6.70 13.01 29.77
C ILE A 47 -6.65 14.21 28.83
N TYR A 48 -6.77 13.96 27.53
CA TYR A 48 -6.82 14.99 26.51
C TYR A 48 -8.16 15.01 25.80
N SER A 49 -8.90 16.10 25.93
CA SER A 49 -10.05 16.44 25.10
C SER A 49 -9.64 16.78 23.66
N GLU A 50 -10.61 16.92 22.75
CA GLU A 50 -10.35 17.35 21.37
C GLU A 50 -9.60 18.69 21.29
N SER A 51 -9.93 19.63 22.19
CA SER A 51 -9.25 20.93 22.24
C SER A 51 -7.81 20.80 22.70
N GLU A 52 -7.56 19.99 23.74
CA GLU A 52 -6.22 19.81 24.30
C GLU A 52 -5.31 19.04 23.35
N LEU A 53 -5.83 18.02 22.64
CA LEU A 53 -5.07 17.34 21.58
C LEU A 53 -4.68 18.29 20.45
N HIS A 54 -5.59 19.19 20.06
CA HIS A 54 -5.28 20.20 19.05
C HIS A 54 -4.22 21.18 19.53
N ASN A 55 -4.38 21.72 20.75
CA ASN A 55 -3.43 22.66 21.33
C ASN A 55 -2.05 22.01 21.48
N LEU A 56 -1.97 20.79 22.03
CA LEU A 56 -0.74 20.02 22.13
C LEU A 56 -0.06 19.87 20.76
N PHE A 57 -0.82 19.48 19.73
CA PHE A 57 -0.29 19.30 18.39
C PHE A 57 0.22 20.61 17.76
N MET A 58 -0.40 21.75 18.08
CA MET A 58 0.06 23.06 17.61
C MET A 58 1.27 23.55 18.42
N GLU A 59 1.28 23.33 19.73
CA GLU A 59 2.33 23.76 20.65
C GLU A 59 3.68 23.09 20.36
N ILE A 60 3.70 21.79 20.05
CA ILE A 60 4.96 21.09 19.73
C ILE A 60 5.66 21.63 18.48
N GLN A 61 4.97 22.37 17.62
CA GLN A 61 5.55 22.95 16.39
C GLN A 61 6.25 24.29 16.63
N GLY A 62 6.10 24.85 17.83
CA GLY A 62 6.61 26.18 18.17
C GLY A 62 5.82 27.31 17.51
N LYS A 63 6.49 28.45 17.32
CA LYS A 63 5.84 29.70 16.85
C LYS A 63 5.39 29.65 15.39
N ASN A 64 6.06 28.86 14.56
CA ASN A 64 5.86 28.82 13.11
C ASN A 64 5.42 27.41 12.67
N PRO A 65 4.14 27.06 12.82
CA PRO A 65 3.68 25.69 12.59
C PRO A 65 3.81 25.28 11.12
N ALA A 66 4.56 24.21 10.86
CA ALA A 66 4.66 23.57 9.54
C ALA A 66 3.29 23.09 9.01
N TRP A 67 2.41 22.67 9.92
CA TRP A 67 1.10 22.16 9.57
C TRP A 67 0.02 22.54 10.60
N ALA A 68 -0.70 23.63 10.29
CA ALA A 68 -1.94 23.99 10.96
C ALA A 68 -3.08 23.06 10.53
N VAL A 69 -3.34 22.02 11.32
CA VAL A 69 -4.44 21.07 11.09
C VAL A 69 -5.77 21.63 11.61
N ARG A 70 -6.89 21.08 11.14
CA ARG A 70 -8.20 21.36 11.74
C ARG A 70 -8.28 20.73 13.13
N LYS A 71 -9.02 21.36 14.04
CA LYS A 71 -9.18 20.95 15.44
C LYS A 71 -9.49 19.46 15.64
N TYR A 72 -10.37 18.90 14.81
CA TYR A 72 -10.79 17.50 14.93
C TYR A 72 -9.71 16.48 14.50
N VAL A 73 -8.66 16.88 13.78
CA VAL A 73 -7.72 15.93 13.15
C VAL A 73 -6.91 15.14 14.20
N PRO A 74 -6.26 15.76 15.20
CA PRO A 74 -5.62 15.03 16.29
C PRO A 74 -6.56 14.07 17.02
N ASN A 75 -7.80 14.50 17.29
CA ASN A 75 -8.83 13.66 17.90
C ASN A 75 -9.17 12.43 17.04
N GLN A 76 -9.22 12.57 15.71
CA GLN A 76 -9.40 11.44 14.80
C GLN A 76 -8.21 10.47 14.80
N TYR A 77 -6.99 10.93 15.09
CA TYR A 77 -5.85 10.01 15.26
C TYR A 77 -6.06 9.12 16.48
N CYS A 78 -6.48 9.70 17.62
CA CYS A 78 -6.83 8.92 18.80
C CYS A 78 -7.95 7.93 18.48
N ARG A 79 -9.09 8.42 17.99
CA ARG A 79 -10.29 7.59 17.75
C ARG A 79 -10.13 6.51 16.67
N GLN A 80 -9.46 6.82 15.56
CA GLN A 80 -9.42 5.90 14.41
C GLN A 80 -8.14 5.07 14.35
N SER A 81 -7.08 5.48 15.05
CA SER A 81 -5.76 4.85 14.95
C SER A 81 -5.23 4.36 16.29
N PHE A 82 -5.13 5.23 17.30
CA PHE A 82 -4.48 4.88 18.56
C PHE A 82 -5.34 3.99 19.45
N GLU A 83 -6.62 4.34 19.63
CA GLU A 83 -7.54 3.61 20.50
C GLU A 83 -7.75 2.18 20.03
N PRO A 84 -8.07 1.91 18.74
CA PRO A 84 -8.24 0.54 18.30
C PRO A 84 -6.90 -0.17 18.08
N ALA A 85 -5.76 0.44 18.43
CA ALA A 85 -4.47 -0.21 18.52
C ALA A 85 -4.01 -0.39 19.98
N GLY A 86 -4.88 -0.09 20.96
CA GLY A 86 -4.61 -0.23 22.38
C GLY A 86 -3.60 0.77 22.94
N LEU A 87 -3.27 1.83 22.20
CA LEU A 87 -2.23 2.80 22.55
C LEU A 87 -2.76 3.92 23.45
N VAL A 88 -4.06 4.20 23.33
CA VAL A 88 -4.80 5.11 24.18
C VAL A 88 -6.14 4.47 24.52
N GLN A 89 -6.75 4.86 25.61
CA GLN A 89 -8.10 4.46 25.98
C GLN A 89 -9.04 5.67 25.93
N GLU A 90 -10.27 5.43 25.50
CA GLU A 90 -11.35 6.44 25.52
C GLU A 90 -11.89 6.60 26.94
N ILE A 91 -11.89 7.83 27.44
CA ILE A 91 -12.47 8.16 28.75
C ILE A 91 -13.88 8.70 28.54
N LYS A 92 -14.85 7.99 29.12
CA LYS A 92 -16.27 8.36 29.09
C LYS A 92 -16.69 8.96 30.41
N GLY A 93 -17.43 10.07 30.34
CA GLY A 93 -18.11 10.67 31.47
C GLY A 93 -19.50 10.08 31.67
N GLU A 94 -20.31 10.76 32.46
CA GLU A 94 -21.70 10.41 32.64
C GLU A 94 -22.43 10.35 31.29
N TYR A 95 -23.39 9.42 31.18
CA TYR A 95 -24.20 9.20 29.96
C TYR A 95 -23.41 8.76 28.72
N GLY A 96 -22.16 8.31 28.88
CA GLY A 96 -21.35 7.79 27.77
C GLY A 96 -20.76 8.87 26.86
N ILE A 97 -20.74 10.13 27.32
CA ILE A 97 -20.09 11.24 26.61
C ILE A 97 -18.58 11.03 26.65
N VAL A 98 -17.93 11.07 25.50
CA VAL A 98 -16.46 10.99 25.42
C VAL A 98 -15.86 12.29 25.96
N LEU A 99 -15.13 12.20 27.08
CA LEU A 99 -14.41 13.32 27.69
C LEU A 99 -13.05 13.54 27.03
N GLY A 100 -12.40 12.47 26.58
CA GLY A 100 -11.10 12.53 25.93
C GLY A 100 -10.41 11.18 25.84
N TYR A 101 -9.11 11.21 25.58
CA TYR A 101 -8.25 10.03 25.48
C TYR A 101 -7.06 10.15 26.44
N THR A 102 -6.64 9.03 27.02
CA THR A 102 -5.41 8.93 27.83
C THR A 102 -4.55 7.77 27.35
N LYS A 103 -3.23 7.87 27.48
CA LYS A 103 -2.29 6.83 27.07
C LYS A 103 -2.39 5.61 28.00
N THR A 104 -2.39 4.41 27.43
CA THR A 104 -2.37 3.13 28.19
C THR A 104 -0.95 2.77 28.64
N ASP A 105 -0.79 1.77 29.51
CA ASP A 105 0.54 1.27 29.88
C ASP A 105 1.28 0.72 28.66
N PHE A 106 0.55 -0.04 27.83
CA PHE A 106 1.07 -0.55 26.57
C PHE A 106 1.49 0.58 25.62
N GLY A 107 0.68 1.65 25.51
CA GLY A 107 1.01 2.83 24.72
C GLY A 107 2.27 3.53 25.20
N GLU A 108 2.42 3.69 26.53
CA GLU A 108 3.57 4.32 27.14
C GLU A 108 4.86 3.49 26.94
N LYS A 109 4.79 2.18 27.15
CA LYS A 109 5.95 1.27 27.00
C LYS A 109 6.33 1.05 25.54
N THR A 110 5.37 0.61 24.74
CA THR A 110 5.60 0.07 23.39
C THR A 110 5.37 1.13 22.32
N GLY A 111 4.32 1.94 22.46
CA GLY A 111 3.96 2.97 21.50
C GLY A 111 5.01 4.08 21.38
N ASN A 112 5.51 4.60 22.50
CA ASN A 112 6.51 5.69 22.48
C ASN A 112 7.83 5.22 21.87
N ALA A 113 8.24 3.99 22.19
CA ALA A 113 9.42 3.38 21.59
C ALA A 113 9.28 3.25 20.06
N LEU A 114 8.13 2.75 19.58
CA LEU A 114 7.90 2.66 18.14
C LEU A 114 7.86 4.05 17.47
N ALA A 115 7.21 5.03 18.10
CA ALA A 115 7.17 6.39 17.59
C ALA A 115 8.59 6.95 17.43
N GLY A 116 9.44 6.81 18.45
CA GLY A 116 10.82 7.25 18.40
C GLY A 116 11.66 6.56 17.32
N LEU A 117 11.55 5.23 17.21
CA LEU A 117 12.21 4.44 16.18
C LEU A 117 11.86 4.96 14.77
N LEU A 118 10.57 5.15 14.50
CA LEU A 118 10.09 5.54 13.17
C LEU A 118 10.39 7.00 12.85
N LEU A 119 10.35 7.89 13.86
CA LEU A 119 10.72 9.30 13.69
C LEU A 119 12.22 9.43 13.42
N GLU A 120 13.07 8.70 14.14
CA GLU A 120 14.52 8.65 13.88
C GLU A 120 14.83 8.09 12.48
N PHE A 121 14.15 7.02 12.08
CA PHE A 121 14.31 6.48 10.72
C PHE A 121 13.88 7.50 9.65
N SER A 122 12.71 8.13 9.82
CA SER A 122 12.20 9.14 8.89
C SER A 122 13.16 10.33 8.81
N GLU A 123 13.66 10.83 9.95
CA GLU A 123 14.65 11.93 10.01
C GLU A 123 15.87 11.65 9.13
N ARG A 124 16.46 10.45 9.25
CA ARG A 124 17.72 10.10 8.57
C ARG A 124 17.59 9.93 7.06
N HIS A 125 16.45 9.45 6.57
CA HIS A 125 16.30 9.01 5.16
C HIS A 125 15.47 9.96 4.29
N ASP A 126 14.88 11.01 4.87
CA ASP A 126 13.99 11.97 4.17
C ASP A 126 12.84 11.35 3.35
N ILE A 127 12.40 10.13 3.71
CA ILE A 127 11.30 9.44 3.06
C ILE A 127 10.10 9.38 4.00
N PRO A 128 8.91 9.84 3.58
CA PRO A 128 7.73 9.81 4.43
C PRO A 128 7.35 8.38 4.85
N LEU A 129 6.99 8.20 6.12
CA LEU A 129 6.52 6.93 6.67
C LEU A 129 5.31 6.35 5.92
N TYR A 130 4.46 7.22 5.39
CA TYR A 130 3.33 6.84 4.54
C TYR A 130 3.76 6.06 3.28
N CYS A 131 4.94 6.35 2.73
CA CYS A 131 5.47 5.67 1.56
C CYS A 131 5.70 4.18 1.84
N PHE A 132 6.12 3.82 3.06
CA PHE A 132 6.34 2.44 3.47
C PHE A 132 5.04 1.74 3.87
N PHE A 133 4.18 2.35 4.69
CA PHE A 133 3.08 1.61 5.32
C PHE A 133 1.67 1.93 4.79
N GLY A 134 1.52 3.04 4.08
CA GLY A 134 0.27 3.42 3.40
C GLY A 134 -0.89 3.73 4.37
N ALA A 135 -2.10 3.85 3.83
CA ALA A 135 -3.25 4.25 4.62
C ALA A 135 -3.67 3.16 5.64
N ALA A 136 -4.02 3.60 6.87
CA ALA A 136 -4.52 2.74 7.95
C ALA A 136 -5.88 2.10 7.65
N ASN A 137 -6.72 2.76 6.84
CA ASN A 137 -8.13 2.42 6.73
C ASN A 137 -8.36 1.28 5.73
N THR A 138 -8.57 0.07 6.24
CA THR A 138 -9.13 -1.05 5.49
C THR A 138 -10.52 -1.40 6.01
N LYS A 139 -11.47 -1.64 5.10
CA LYS A 139 -12.84 -2.11 5.43
C LYS A 139 -12.91 -3.60 5.78
N ASN A 140 -11.78 -4.23 6.08
CA ASN A 140 -11.75 -5.65 6.42
C ASN A 140 -12.36 -5.88 7.81
N PRO A 141 -12.94 -7.07 8.06
CA PRO A 141 -13.36 -7.48 9.39
C PRO A 141 -12.22 -7.33 10.39
N ALA A 142 -12.58 -6.99 11.63
CA ALA A 142 -11.64 -6.84 12.73
C ALA A 142 -11.80 -7.99 13.71
N ASP A 143 -10.68 -8.51 14.21
CA ASP A 143 -10.63 -9.38 15.37
C ASP A 143 -10.09 -8.58 16.56
N THR A 144 -10.49 -8.90 17.79
CA THR A 144 -9.99 -8.20 18.99
C THR A 144 -9.13 -9.15 19.81
N ILE A 145 -7.97 -8.66 20.26
CA ILE A 145 -7.09 -9.38 21.19
C ILE A 145 -6.80 -8.51 22.43
N MET A 146 -6.65 -9.17 23.58
CA MET A 146 -6.25 -8.52 24.84
C MET A 146 -4.74 -8.64 25.03
N ILE A 147 -4.07 -7.51 25.23
CA ILE A 147 -2.64 -7.46 25.56
C ILE A 147 -2.45 -6.50 26.73
N GLU A 148 -1.97 -7.05 27.85
CA GLU A 148 -1.87 -6.33 29.12
C GLU A 148 -3.24 -5.74 29.51
N ASP A 149 -3.34 -4.41 29.59
CA ASP A 149 -4.53 -3.62 29.89
C ASP A 149 -5.29 -3.14 28.63
N ALA A 150 -4.81 -3.49 27.43
CA ALA A 150 -5.26 -2.90 26.19
C ALA A 150 -6.05 -3.88 25.30
N GLU A 151 -7.22 -3.42 24.83
CA GLU A 151 -7.97 -4.02 23.73
C GLU A 151 -7.37 -3.57 22.39
N ILE A 152 -6.97 -4.53 21.55
CA ILE A 152 -6.35 -4.26 20.25
C ILE A 152 -7.20 -4.86 19.15
N GLU A 153 -7.77 -4.02 18.30
CA GLU A 153 -8.38 -4.46 17.04
C GLU A 153 -7.29 -4.80 16.03
N THR A 154 -7.27 -6.03 15.54
CA THR A 154 -6.41 -6.48 14.46
C THR A 154 -7.21 -6.55 13.16
N ARG A 155 -6.68 -5.92 12.10
CA ARG A 155 -7.27 -5.91 10.75
C ARG A 155 -6.17 -6.14 9.73
N LYS A 156 -6.46 -6.97 8.73
CA LYS A 156 -5.53 -7.20 7.63
C LYS A 156 -5.38 -5.95 6.76
N GLY A 157 -4.37 -5.13 7.05
CA GLY A 157 -4.20 -3.78 6.52
C GLY A 157 -3.20 -3.64 5.37
N ALA A 158 -2.98 -2.41 4.92
CA ALA A 158 -1.88 -2.09 4.00
C ALA A 158 -0.51 -2.27 4.67
N ALA A 159 -0.38 -1.85 5.93
CA ALA A 159 0.87 -1.96 6.69
C ALA A 159 1.34 -3.42 6.84
N GLU A 160 0.41 -4.36 7.09
CA GLU A 160 0.74 -5.78 7.19
C GLU A 160 1.28 -6.35 5.88
N VAL A 161 0.56 -6.12 4.78
CA VAL A 161 0.97 -6.66 3.47
C VAL A 161 2.27 -6.02 3.01
N ARG A 162 2.44 -4.70 3.22
CA ARG A 162 3.67 -4.01 2.88
C ARG A 162 4.84 -4.48 3.76
N LEU A 163 4.65 -4.69 5.06
CA LEU A 163 5.71 -5.26 5.90
C LEU A 163 6.13 -6.66 5.43
N LYS A 164 5.17 -7.53 5.04
CA LYS A 164 5.49 -8.84 4.43
C LYS A 164 6.28 -8.68 3.13
N ILE A 165 5.86 -7.76 2.25
CA ILE A 165 6.59 -7.45 1.01
C ILE A 165 8.01 -7.02 1.33
N LEU A 166 8.21 -6.05 2.24
CA LEU A 166 9.53 -5.52 2.61
C LEU A 166 10.44 -6.61 3.20
N ARG A 167 9.90 -7.49 4.04
CA ARG A 167 10.65 -8.64 4.61
C ARG A 167 11.04 -9.67 3.56
N GLU A 168 10.16 -9.95 2.61
CA GLU A 168 10.41 -11.01 1.62
C GLU A 168 11.24 -10.51 0.44
N ILE A 169 11.00 -9.31 -0.06
CA ILE A 169 11.66 -8.76 -1.26
C ILE A 169 13.18 -8.67 -1.12
N ILE A 170 13.69 -8.38 0.09
CA ILE A 170 15.13 -8.33 0.36
C ILE A 170 15.81 -9.71 0.35
N LYS A 171 15.03 -10.79 0.48
CA LYS A 171 15.51 -12.18 0.41
C LYS A 171 15.46 -12.73 -1.01
N GLN A 172 14.69 -12.09 -1.89
CA GLN A 172 14.50 -12.55 -3.25
C GLN A 172 15.71 -12.18 -4.14
N PRO A 173 16.03 -13.04 -5.14
CA PRO A 173 17.02 -12.70 -6.15
C PRO A 173 16.56 -11.48 -6.98
N PRO A 174 17.51 -10.81 -7.67
CA PRO A 174 17.15 -9.87 -8.73
C PRO A 174 16.20 -10.53 -9.73
N ASP A 175 15.35 -9.71 -10.31
CA ASP A 175 14.36 -10.03 -11.33
C ASP A 175 13.23 -10.97 -10.90
N THR A 176 12.84 -10.91 -9.62
CA THR A 176 11.76 -11.75 -9.09
C THR A 176 10.40 -11.31 -9.62
N ASP A 177 9.52 -12.27 -9.93
CA ASP A 177 8.17 -11.99 -10.37
C ASP A 177 7.17 -11.84 -9.20
N THR A 178 6.03 -11.20 -9.47
CA THR A 178 4.98 -10.94 -8.48
C THR A 178 4.36 -12.22 -7.93
N THR A 179 4.28 -13.29 -8.72
CA THR A 179 3.69 -14.57 -8.29
C THR A 179 4.60 -15.25 -7.28
N THR A 180 5.90 -15.26 -7.54
CA THR A 180 6.93 -15.77 -6.62
C THR A 180 6.91 -14.99 -5.30
N LEU A 181 6.94 -13.65 -5.36
CA LEU A 181 6.85 -12.83 -4.15
C LEU A 181 5.52 -13.03 -3.41
N ALA A 182 4.41 -13.13 -4.13
CA ALA A 182 3.10 -13.34 -3.51
C ALA A 182 2.99 -14.67 -2.77
N LYS A 183 3.57 -15.74 -3.34
CA LYS A 183 3.68 -17.03 -2.67
C LYS A 183 4.52 -16.93 -1.39
N ALA A 184 5.66 -16.22 -1.43
CA ALA A 184 6.49 -16.01 -0.25
C ALA A 184 5.77 -15.20 0.85
N CYS A 185 4.98 -14.19 0.47
CA CYS A 185 4.18 -13.41 1.40
C CYS A 185 2.91 -14.13 1.92
N GLY A 186 2.49 -15.23 1.29
CA GLY A 186 1.20 -15.88 1.57
C GLY A 186 0.00 -14.99 1.21
N GLU A 187 0.10 -14.24 0.11
CA GLU A 187 -0.92 -13.29 -0.35
C GLU A 187 -1.32 -13.53 -1.81
N GLU A 188 -2.43 -12.94 -2.25
CA GLU A 188 -2.85 -12.99 -3.65
C GLU A 188 -1.95 -12.11 -4.54
N THR A 189 -1.57 -12.61 -5.72
CA THR A 189 -0.74 -11.88 -6.71
C THR A 189 -1.29 -10.50 -7.04
N LYS A 190 -2.62 -10.38 -7.23
CA LYS A 190 -3.28 -9.08 -7.51
C LYS A 190 -3.10 -8.08 -6.37
N ARG A 191 -3.17 -8.56 -5.12
CA ARG A 191 -3.01 -7.73 -3.94
C ARG A 191 -1.58 -7.24 -3.82
N ILE A 192 -0.60 -8.12 -4.00
CA ILE A 192 0.83 -7.78 -4.01
C ILE A 192 1.15 -6.77 -5.11
N GLY A 193 0.69 -7.00 -6.34
CA GLY A 193 0.89 -6.08 -7.46
C GLY A 193 0.41 -4.66 -7.15
N SER A 194 -0.79 -4.51 -6.57
CA SER A 194 -1.33 -3.19 -6.16
C SER A 194 -0.45 -2.47 -5.12
N HIS A 195 0.16 -3.21 -4.20
CA HIS A 195 1.10 -2.63 -3.23
C HIS A 195 2.46 -2.31 -3.86
N LEU A 196 2.96 -3.13 -4.77
CA LEU A 196 4.20 -2.89 -5.51
C LEU A 196 4.10 -1.64 -6.39
N GLU A 197 2.97 -1.41 -7.08
CA GLU A 197 2.74 -0.16 -7.83
C GLU A 197 2.84 1.07 -6.94
N GLN A 198 2.30 0.99 -5.71
CA GLN A 198 2.36 2.10 -4.77
C GLN A 198 3.78 2.31 -4.24
N LEU A 199 4.50 1.24 -3.88
CA LEU A 199 5.89 1.32 -3.44
C LEU A 199 6.79 1.89 -4.56
N GLN A 200 6.54 1.49 -5.82
CA GLN A 200 7.24 2.02 -7.00
C GLN A 200 6.97 3.52 -7.21
N ARG A 201 5.71 3.97 -7.07
CA ARG A 201 5.39 5.41 -7.13
C ARG A 201 6.13 6.23 -6.07
N HIS A 202 6.56 5.60 -4.99
CA HIS A 202 7.36 6.21 -3.94
C HIS A 202 8.87 5.98 -4.10
N GLY A 203 9.31 5.36 -5.20
CA GLY A 203 10.73 5.08 -5.46
C GLY A 203 11.34 4.03 -4.54
N LEU A 204 10.54 3.24 -3.83
CA LEU A 204 11.03 2.23 -2.89
C LEU A 204 11.39 0.91 -3.57
N VAL A 205 10.76 0.60 -4.70
CA VAL A 205 11.01 -0.61 -5.49
C VAL A 205 10.94 -0.29 -6.98
N ASN A 206 11.69 -1.01 -7.80
CA ASN A 206 11.50 -1.00 -9.25
C ASN A 206 10.52 -2.10 -9.60
N TYR A 207 9.28 -1.70 -9.89
CA TYR A 207 8.23 -2.60 -10.34
C TYR A 207 7.85 -2.23 -11.78
N SER A 208 7.68 -3.24 -12.62
CA SER A 208 7.16 -3.01 -13.96
C SER A 208 6.25 -4.16 -14.37
N HIS A 209 5.06 -3.81 -14.81
CA HIS A 209 4.30 -4.64 -15.75
C HIS A 209 5.00 -4.53 -17.10
N TYR A 210 5.21 -5.64 -17.78
CA TYR A 210 5.96 -5.61 -19.03
C TYR A 210 5.32 -4.69 -20.11
N VAL A 211 6.18 -4.02 -20.89
CA VAL A 211 5.93 -3.02 -21.97
C VAL A 211 5.17 -3.63 -23.17
N PRO A 212 4.31 -2.90 -23.90
CA PRO A 212 3.72 -3.39 -25.15
C PRO A 212 4.80 -3.72 -26.20
N GLY A 213 4.77 -4.93 -26.77
CA GLY A 213 5.51 -5.25 -28.01
C GLY A 213 6.60 -6.31 -27.94
N VAL A 214 6.86 -6.93 -26.79
CA VAL A 214 7.75 -8.10 -26.72
C VAL A 214 7.00 -9.28 -26.09
N ASP A 215 7.28 -10.50 -26.55
CA ASP A 215 6.52 -11.70 -26.20
C ASP A 215 7.19 -12.47 -25.06
N TYR A 216 6.53 -12.51 -23.88
CA TYR A 216 7.05 -13.10 -22.64
C TYR A 216 6.27 -14.29 -22.10
N ALA A 217 5.12 -14.60 -22.69
CA ALA A 217 4.46 -15.84 -22.35
C ALA A 217 5.23 -16.97 -23.03
N LEU A 218 5.90 -17.79 -22.22
CA LEU A 218 6.59 -18.98 -22.68
C LEU A 218 5.59 -20.12 -22.66
N HIS A 219 5.29 -20.62 -23.85
CA HIS A 219 4.36 -21.71 -24.07
C HIS A 219 5.13 -22.98 -24.33
N GLN A 220 4.84 -24.02 -23.55
CA GLN A 220 5.41 -25.34 -23.74
C GLN A 220 4.29 -26.37 -23.79
N LEU A 221 4.52 -27.48 -24.47
CA LEU A 221 3.62 -28.63 -24.40
C LEU A 221 3.55 -29.13 -22.94
N ALA A 222 2.35 -29.39 -22.44
CA ALA A 222 2.19 -29.95 -21.10
C ALA A 222 2.82 -31.35 -21.01
N GLN A 223 3.36 -31.72 -19.85
CA GLN A 223 3.91 -33.08 -19.64
C GLN A 223 2.83 -34.16 -19.79
N GLU A 224 1.60 -33.84 -19.39
CA GLU A 224 0.41 -34.69 -19.54
C GLU A 224 -0.59 -33.99 -20.46
N THR A 225 -0.51 -34.26 -21.76
CA THR A 225 -1.49 -33.75 -22.73
C THR A 225 -2.71 -34.65 -22.80
N PRO A 226 -3.94 -34.09 -22.93
CA PRO A 226 -5.13 -34.88 -23.23
C PRO A 226 -4.95 -35.77 -24.48
N SER A 227 -5.58 -36.94 -24.48
CA SER A 227 -5.48 -37.93 -25.56
C SER A 227 -6.28 -37.55 -26.82
N ASN A 228 -7.29 -36.70 -26.67
CA ASN A 228 -8.08 -36.19 -27.78
C ASN A 228 -7.34 -35.07 -28.52
N PRO A 229 -7.71 -34.74 -29.77
CA PRO A 229 -7.19 -33.55 -30.43
C PRO A 229 -7.76 -32.26 -29.77
N PRO A 230 -7.00 -31.15 -29.76
CA PRO A 230 -7.48 -29.89 -29.21
C PRO A 230 -8.70 -29.38 -29.96
N LYS A 231 -9.71 -28.92 -29.21
CA LYS A 231 -10.85 -28.23 -29.81
C LYS A 231 -10.38 -26.90 -30.39
N PRO A 232 -10.78 -26.56 -31.62
CA PRO A 232 -10.32 -25.35 -32.28
C PRO A 232 -10.83 -24.09 -31.57
N TYR A 233 -9.99 -23.05 -31.52
CA TYR A 233 -10.42 -21.75 -31.02
C TYR A 233 -11.31 -21.05 -32.05
N LEU A 234 -12.59 -20.88 -31.73
CA LEU A 234 -13.59 -20.27 -32.63
C LEU A 234 -13.55 -20.93 -34.03
N LYS A 235 -13.41 -20.12 -35.09
CA LYS A 235 -13.31 -20.57 -36.48
C LYS A 235 -11.86 -20.85 -36.93
N CYS A 236 -10.87 -20.78 -36.04
CA CYS A 236 -9.46 -20.93 -36.36
C CYS A 236 -9.01 -22.40 -36.38
N ILE A 237 -9.73 -23.26 -37.11
CA ILE A 237 -9.56 -24.72 -37.05
C ILE A 237 -8.15 -25.14 -37.49
N SER A 238 -7.77 -24.78 -38.72
CA SER A 238 -6.46 -25.13 -39.28
C SER A 238 -5.31 -24.48 -38.51
N LEU A 239 -5.48 -23.24 -38.06
CA LEU A 239 -4.44 -22.52 -37.32
C LEU A 239 -4.22 -23.10 -35.92
N THR A 240 -5.28 -23.54 -35.24
CA THR A 240 -5.17 -24.21 -33.94
C THR A 240 -4.38 -25.52 -34.06
N ALA A 241 -4.68 -26.32 -35.09
CA ALA A 241 -3.96 -27.56 -35.36
C ALA A 241 -2.47 -27.30 -35.65
N VAL A 242 -2.15 -26.31 -36.50
CA VAL A 242 -0.76 -25.99 -36.84
C VAL A 242 0.04 -25.48 -35.64
N ILE A 243 -0.55 -24.61 -34.80
CA ILE A 243 0.11 -24.13 -33.57
C ILE A 243 0.35 -25.28 -32.59
N TYR A 244 -0.63 -26.18 -32.44
CA TYR A 244 -0.46 -27.38 -31.62
C TYR A 244 0.65 -28.29 -32.16
N ASP A 245 0.73 -28.48 -33.48
CA ASP A 245 1.78 -29.28 -34.11
C ASP A 245 3.18 -28.69 -33.93
N ILE A 246 3.33 -27.35 -33.94
CA ILE A 246 4.59 -26.67 -33.65
C ILE A 246 5.10 -27.03 -32.25
N LEU A 247 4.21 -26.97 -31.24
CA LEU A 247 4.51 -27.30 -29.85
C LEU A 247 4.80 -28.80 -29.67
N ARG A 248 3.98 -29.67 -30.31
CA ARG A 248 4.14 -31.12 -30.27
C ARG A 248 5.46 -31.58 -30.89
N SER A 249 5.93 -30.89 -31.93
CA SER A 249 7.20 -31.20 -32.60
C SER A 249 8.41 -30.87 -31.72
N ASN A 250 8.26 -30.01 -30.70
CA ASN A 250 9.33 -29.60 -29.80
C ASN A 250 8.83 -29.56 -28.34
N PRO A 251 8.52 -30.72 -27.73
CA PRO A 251 7.79 -30.80 -26.46
C PRO A 251 8.56 -30.20 -25.27
N LYS A 252 9.89 -30.10 -25.37
CA LYS A 252 10.76 -29.50 -24.34
C LYS A 252 11.08 -28.03 -24.58
N LYS A 253 10.77 -27.48 -25.76
CA LYS A 253 11.08 -26.08 -26.08
C LYS A 253 9.96 -25.19 -25.54
N GLN A 254 10.37 -24.10 -24.91
CA GLN A 254 9.49 -22.99 -24.57
C GLN A 254 9.44 -22.02 -25.76
N PHE A 255 8.24 -21.62 -26.15
CA PHE A 255 7.99 -20.75 -27.28
C PHE A 255 7.35 -19.44 -26.85
N THR A 256 7.87 -18.35 -27.37
CA THR A 256 7.19 -17.07 -27.37
C THR A 256 6.13 -17.01 -28.49
N VAL A 257 5.18 -16.09 -28.38
CA VAL A 257 4.22 -15.81 -29.47
C VAL A 257 4.94 -15.34 -30.75
N SER A 258 6.03 -14.57 -30.61
CA SER A 258 6.84 -14.09 -31.75
C SER A 258 7.51 -15.24 -32.48
N GLU A 259 8.14 -16.17 -31.76
CA GLU A 259 8.75 -17.35 -32.39
C GLU A 259 7.71 -18.21 -33.12
N ILE A 260 6.51 -18.37 -32.55
CA ILE A 260 5.42 -19.08 -33.24
C ILE A 260 4.97 -18.29 -34.47
N ALA A 261 4.88 -16.96 -34.38
CA ALA A 261 4.53 -16.10 -35.52
C ALA A 261 5.55 -16.22 -36.66
N ASP A 262 6.85 -16.24 -36.34
CA ASP A 262 7.93 -16.40 -37.31
C ASP A 262 7.86 -17.78 -38.00
N ILE A 263 7.71 -18.86 -37.22
CA ILE A 263 7.53 -20.22 -37.77
C ILE A 263 6.28 -20.31 -38.66
N LEU A 264 5.18 -19.66 -38.25
CA LEU A 264 3.94 -19.64 -39.04
C LEU A 264 4.11 -18.83 -40.33
N LYS A 265 4.85 -17.71 -40.30
CA LYS A 265 5.16 -16.91 -41.47
C LYS A 265 6.00 -17.69 -42.47
N GLU A 266 7.00 -18.43 -42.01
CA GLU A 266 7.80 -19.32 -42.85
C GLU A 266 6.97 -20.46 -43.45
N LYS A 267 6.10 -21.11 -42.66
CA LYS A 267 5.29 -22.26 -43.12
C LYS A 267 4.10 -21.89 -44.01
N GLN A 268 3.46 -20.75 -43.77
CA GLN A 268 2.20 -20.37 -44.45
C GLN A 268 2.35 -19.18 -45.40
N GLY A 269 3.52 -18.53 -45.46
CA GLY A 269 3.79 -17.40 -46.35
C GLY A 269 2.99 -16.13 -46.05
N ARG A 270 2.32 -16.05 -44.89
CA ARG A 270 1.50 -14.91 -44.50
C ARG A 270 1.70 -14.52 -43.05
N TYR A 271 1.56 -13.24 -42.76
CA TYR A 271 1.59 -12.73 -41.40
C TYR A 271 0.32 -13.11 -40.64
N ILE A 272 0.47 -13.61 -39.42
CA ILE A 272 -0.63 -13.92 -38.51
C ILE A 272 -0.49 -13.03 -37.29
N SER A 273 -1.58 -12.38 -36.89
CA SER A 273 -1.54 -11.44 -35.77
C SER A 273 -1.16 -12.15 -34.46
N HIS A 274 -0.30 -11.51 -33.66
CA HIS A 274 0.10 -12.03 -32.34
C HIS A 274 -1.12 -12.20 -31.42
N GLY A 275 -2.15 -11.35 -31.58
CA GLY A 275 -3.41 -11.46 -30.85
C GLY A 275 -4.15 -12.78 -31.13
N THR A 276 -4.21 -13.21 -32.38
CA THR A 276 -4.81 -14.50 -32.77
C THR A 276 -4.02 -15.67 -32.21
N ILE A 277 -2.69 -15.64 -32.33
CA ILE A 277 -1.81 -16.69 -31.80
C ILE A 277 -1.97 -16.80 -30.28
N ARG A 278 -1.97 -15.67 -29.57
CA ARG A 278 -2.18 -15.60 -28.12
C ARG A 278 -3.54 -16.17 -27.70
N ALA A 279 -4.60 -15.88 -28.44
CA ALA A 279 -5.93 -16.40 -28.15
C ALA A 279 -6.00 -17.93 -28.30
N ILE A 280 -5.36 -18.47 -29.35
CA ILE A 280 -5.26 -19.91 -29.57
C ILE A 280 -4.44 -20.59 -28.47
N LEU A 281 -3.27 -20.06 -28.13
CA LEU A 281 -2.42 -20.61 -27.07
C LEU A 281 -3.12 -20.55 -25.71
N SER A 282 -3.88 -19.50 -25.43
CA SER A 282 -4.72 -19.42 -24.23
C SER A 282 -5.81 -20.50 -24.22
N ALA A 283 -6.45 -20.77 -25.36
CA ALA A 283 -7.44 -21.84 -25.48
C ALA A 283 -6.82 -23.24 -25.32
N LEU A 284 -5.62 -23.45 -25.86
CA LEU A 284 -4.86 -24.70 -25.68
C LEU A 284 -4.44 -24.91 -24.23
N HIS A 285 -4.02 -23.84 -23.54
CA HIS A 285 -3.71 -23.88 -22.10
C HIS A 285 -4.94 -24.22 -21.26
N GLN A 286 -6.08 -23.57 -21.51
CA GLN A 286 -7.34 -23.88 -20.82
C GLN A 286 -7.82 -25.32 -21.03
N GLN A 287 -7.47 -25.91 -22.18
CA GLN A 287 -7.77 -27.30 -22.50
C GLN A 287 -6.72 -28.29 -21.99
N GLY A 288 -5.66 -27.83 -21.31
CA GLY A 288 -4.62 -28.68 -20.72
C GLY A 288 -3.50 -29.13 -21.67
N TYR A 289 -3.45 -28.64 -22.92
CA TYR A 289 -2.42 -29.05 -23.88
C TYR A 289 -1.09 -28.30 -23.70
N THR A 290 -1.11 -27.13 -23.07
CA THR A 290 0.09 -26.31 -22.88
C THR A 290 0.21 -25.84 -21.46
N THR A 291 1.45 -25.74 -20.98
CA THR A 291 1.79 -24.94 -19.82
C THR A 291 2.17 -23.54 -20.30
N ARG A 292 1.86 -22.55 -19.46
CA ARG A 292 2.21 -21.16 -19.70
C ARG A 292 3.04 -20.71 -18.51
N ASP A 293 4.31 -20.45 -18.76
CA ASP A 293 5.11 -19.67 -17.82
C ASP A 293 4.91 -18.20 -18.15
N SER A 294 4.60 -17.43 -17.12
CA SER A 294 4.02 -16.11 -17.26
C SER A 294 4.85 -15.16 -16.41
N THR A 295 6.06 -14.84 -16.89
CA THR A 295 6.91 -13.79 -16.29
C THR A 295 6.29 -12.43 -16.62
N HIS A 296 5.17 -12.12 -15.96
CA HIS A 296 4.34 -10.96 -16.30
C HIS A 296 4.71 -9.68 -15.56
N THR A 297 5.70 -9.74 -14.69
CA THR A 297 6.12 -8.61 -13.87
C THR A 297 7.58 -8.79 -13.50
N ASN A 298 8.31 -7.68 -13.41
CA ASN A 298 9.67 -7.67 -12.89
C ASN A 298 9.71 -6.84 -11.61
N ILE A 299 10.38 -7.34 -10.57
CA ILE A 299 10.62 -6.68 -9.30
C ILE A 299 12.12 -6.65 -9.05
N ASN A 300 12.65 -5.44 -8.91
CA ASN A 300 14.06 -5.19 -8.61
C ASN A 300 14.24 -4.13 -7.54
N LEU A 301 15.39 -4.19 -6.87
CA LEU A 301 15.85 -3.16 -5.96
C LEU A 301 17.22 -2.68 -6.42
N THR A 302 17.46 -1.37 -6.40
CA THR A 302 18.83 -0.83 -6.39
C THR A 302 19.52 -1.20 -5.08
N ASN A 303 20.84 -1.02 -5.00
CA ASN A 303 21.59 -1.24 -3.75
C ASN A 303 21.05 -0.33 -2.64
N ASP A 304 20.90 0.96 -2.92
CA ASP A 304 20.36 1.93 -1.95
C ASP A 304 18.95 1.55 -1.47
N GLN A 305 18.06 1.12 -2.38
CA GLN A 305 16.72 0.64 -2.00
C GLN A 305 16.79 -0.60 -1.11
N ARG A 306 17.68 -1.54 -1.44
CA ARG A 306 17.86 -2.76 -0.66
C ARG A 306 18.40 -2.45 0.73
N GLU A 307 19.43 -1.62 0.83
CA GLU A 307 20.03 -1.19 2.10
C GLU A 307 19.01 -0.48 2.99
N LEU A 308 18.27 0.49 2.42
CA LEU A 308 17.21 1.22 3.11
C LEU A 308 16.12 0.29 3.66
N ILE A 309 15.62 -0.64 2.83
CA ILE A 309 14.58 -1.59 3.24
C ILE A 309 15.12 -2.56 4.29
N THR A 310 16.34 -3.08 4.10
CA THR A 310 16.99 -3.98 5.07
C THR A 310 17.17 -3.29 6.42
N GLU A 311 17.59 -2.03 6.44
CA GLU A 311 17.71 -1.26 7.67
C GLU A 311 16.37 -1.13 8.39
N LEU A 312 15.31 -0.71 7.67
CA LEU A 312 13.98 -0.58 8.25
C LEU A 312 13.45 -1.91 8.81
N VAL A 313 13.60 -2.99 8.04
CA VAL A 313 13.18 -4.34 8.47
C VAL A 313 13.95 -4.76 9.73
N ASN A 314 15.26 -4.55 9.78
CA ASN A 314 16.07 -4.89 10.95
C ASN A 314 15.67 -4.09 12.19
N LEU A 315 15.35 -2.80 12.05
CA LEU A 315 14.85 -1.98 13.15
C LEU A 315 13.51 -2.50 13.68
N ILE A 316 12.57 -2.85 12.78
CA ILE A 316 11.27 -3.40 13.16
C ILE A 316 11.42 -4.77 13.83
N ASP A 317 12.29 -5.64 13.30
CA ASP A 317 12.54 -6.96 13.87
C ASP A 317 13.20 -6.86 15.27
N ARG A 318 14.10 -5.89 15.49
CA ARG A 318 14.62 -5.58 16.83
C ARG A 318 13.53 -5.08 17.76
N PHE A 319 12.67 -4.19 17.28
CA PHE A 319 11.54 -3.69 18.06
C PHE A 319 10.61 -4.83 18.47
N GLU A 320 10.32 -5.78 17.59
CA GLU A 320 9.47 -6.94 17.90
C GLU A 320 10.00 -7.79 19.06
N ASN A 321 11.31 -7.81 19.29
CA ASN A 321 11.92 -8.55 20.41
C ASN A 321 11.73 -7.86 21.76
N GLN A 322 11.28 -6.59 21.79
CA GLN A 322 10.95 -5.83 23.00
C GLN A 322 12.11 -5.76 24.01
N ASN A 323 13.35 -5.68 23.52
CA ASN A 323 14.52 -5.55 24.38
C ASN A 323 14.47 -4.20 25.16
N PRO A 324 14.59 -4.19 26.49
CA PRO A 324 14.44 -2.98 27.30
C PRO A 324 15.40 -1.83 26.95
N ASN A 325 16.64 -2.14 26.54
CA ASN A 325 17.63 -1.14 26.18
C ASN A 325 17.25 -0.45 24.86
N ASP A 326 16.80 -1.23 23.89
CA ASP A 326 16.32 -0.72 22.60
C ASP A 326 15.06 0.14 22.78
N LEU A 327 14.09 -0.33 23.57
CA LEU A 327 12.88 0.44 23.87
C LEU A 327 13.21 1.77 24.56
N THR A 328 14.09 1.75 25.57
CA THR A 328 14.54 2.96 26.26
C THR A 328 15.25 3.91 25.31
N HIS A 329 16.14 3.39 24.47
CA HIS A 329 16.83 4.20 23.47
C HIS A 329 15.85 4.94 22.56
N TRP A 330 14.90 4.23 21.95
CA TRP A 330 13.95 4.88 21.03
C TRP A 330 12.99 5.83 21.74
N LYS A 331 12.57 5.55 22.97
CA LYS A 331 11.82 6.54 23.77
C LYS A 331 12.59 7.84 23.95
N ASN A 332 13.87 7.74 24.33
CA ASN A 332 14.74 8.91 24.48
C ASN A 332 14.93 9.65 23.15
N GLN A 333 14.94 8.94 22.01
CA GLN A 333 14.95 9.58 20.68
C GLN A 333 13.70 10.39 20.41
N ALA A 334 12.51 9.86 20.74
CA ALA A 334 11.26 10.60 20.61
C ALA A 334 11.30 11.89 21.45
N GLU A 335 11.73 11.81 22.71
CA GLU A 335 11.89 12.97 23.59
C GLU A 335 12.89 13.99 23.06
N ARG A 336 14.00 13.53 22.48
CA ARG A 336 15.01 14.41 21.86
C ARG A 336 14.43 15.15 20.66
N ILE A 337 13.67 14.48 19.81
CA ILE A 337 12.98 15.09 18.66
C ILE A 337 11.94 16.11 19.15
N LEU A 338 11.17 15.80 20.19
CA LEU A 338 10.15 16.71 20.74
C LEU A 338 10.72 17.99 21.36
N LYS A 339 12.02 18.04 21.64
CA LYS A 339 12.72 19.24 22.14
C LYS A 339 13.30 20.11 21.03
N ASP A 340 13.17 19.70 19.77
CA ASP A 340 13.76 20.36 18.61
C ASP A 340 12.67 20.76 17.60
N GLU A 341 12.30 22.05 17.64
CA GLU A 341 11.25 22.62 16.78
C GLU A 341 11.56 22.47 15.28
N GLU A 342 12.83 22.52 14.88
CA GLU A 342 13.21 22.40 13.47
C GLU A 342 12.98 20.97 12.97
N LYS A 343 13.36 19.97 13.79
CA LYS A 343 13.11 18.56 13.47
C LYS A 343 11.62 18.25 13.40
N ILE A 344 10.84 18.73 14.36
CA ILE A 344 9.38 18.54 14.37
C ILE A 344 8.77 19.13 13.11
N ASN A 345 9.12 20.38 12.78
CA ASN A 345 8.59 21.05 11.59
C ASN A 345 9.01 20.34 10.30
N SER A 346 10.25 19.86 10.19
CA SER A 346 10.71 19.07 9.05
C SER A 346 9.89 17.78 8.87
N LEU A 347 9.72 17.00 9.94
CA LEU A 347 8.92 15.77 9.97
C LEU A 347 7.45 16.03 9.61
N LEU A 348 6.86 17.13 10.11
CA LEU A 348 5.48 17.50 9.80
C LEU A 348 5.29 18.00 8.36
N GLN A 349 6.25 18.74 7.80
CA GLN A 349 6.23 19.08 6.39
C GLN A 349 6.25 17.82 5.53
N ARG A 350 7.06 16.83 5.91
CA ARG A 350 7.13 15.53 5.23
C ARG A 350 5.79 14.79 5.30
N ALA A 351 5.18 14.69 6.49
CA ALA A 351 3.85 14.11 6.65
C ALA A 351 2.78 14.85 5.83
N ARG A 352 2.82 16.19 5.81
CA ARG A 352 1.88 17.02 5.05
C ARG A 352 2.00 16.76 3.55
N ARG A 353 3.22 16.70 3.00
CA ARG A 353 3.47 16.42 1.58
C ARG A 353 3.00 15.03 1.17
N ALA A 354 3.13 14.04 2.05
CA ALA A 354 2.71 12.67 1.77
C ALA A 354 1.22 12.40 2.02
N SER A 355 0.55 13.22 2.85
CA SER A 355 -0.85 13.01 3.24
C SER A 355 -1.83 13.27 2.09
N PRO A 356 -2.60 12.25 1.64
CA PRO A 356 -3.62 12.45 0.60
C PRO A 356 -4.73 13.41 1.06
N TRP A 357 -5.01 13.45 2.36
CA TRP A 357 -6.05 14.31 2.94
C TRP A 357 -5.61 15.76 3.04
N ALA A 358 -4.34 16.01 3.39
CA ALA A 358 -3.79 17.37 3.47
C ALA A 358 -3.70 18.01 2.09
N ASN A 359 -3.37 17.22 1.07
CA ASN A 359 -3.26 17.66 -0.32
C ASN A 359 -4.57 17.49 -1.10
N ARG A 360 -5.67 17.21 -0.42
CA ARG A 360 -6.98 17.13 -1.05
C ARG A 360 -7.41 18.53 -1.46
N HIS A 361 -7.44 18.79 -2.76
CA HIS A 361 -7.99 20.04 -3.27
C HIS A 361 -9.43 20.22 -2.80
N PRO A 362 -9.85 21.46 -2.48
CA PRO A 362 -11.24 21.78 -2.29
C PRO A 362 -12.08 21.22 -3.44
N PHE A 363 -13.24 20.66 -3.09
CA PHE A 363 -14.14 20.09 -4.09
C PHE A 363 -14.58 21.13 -5.12
N SER A 364 -14.74 22.39 -4.71
CA SER A 364 -15.07 23.51 -5.61
C SER A 364 -13.99 23.71 -6.68
N GLU A 365 -12.72 23.84 -6.28
CA GLU A 365 -11.60 24.00 -7.21
C GLU A 365 -11.46 22.81 -8.15
N THR A 366 -11.56 21.60 -7.61
CA THR A 366 -11.49 20.36 -8.43
C THR A 366 -12.65 20.29 -9.42
N THR A 367 -13.85 20.71 -9.02
CA THR A 367 -15.03 20.76 -9.89
C THR A 367 -14.83 21.76 -11.02
N THR A 368 -14.28 22.94 -10.73
CA THR A 368 -13.93 23.96 -11.73
C THR A 368 -12.91 23.42 -12.73
N SER A 369 -11.85 22.75 -12.25
CA SER A 369 -10.84 22.15 -13.12
C SER A 369 -11.41 21.05 -14.02
N ILE A 370 -12.26 20.17 -13.48
CA ILE A 370 -12.94 19.14 -14.29
C ILE A 370 -13.84 19.78 -15.35
N TYR A 371 -14.60 20.81 -14.98
CA TYR A 371 -15.44 21.54 -15.92
C TYR A 371 -14.61 22.16 -17.05
N GLN A 372 -13.48 22.77 -16.72
CA GLN A 372 -12.54 23.34 -17.69
C GLN A 372 -12.00 22.27 -18.65
N VAL A 373 -11.60 21.11 -18.13
CA VAL A 373 -11.10 20.00 -18.97
C VAL A 373 -12.16 19.54 -19.96
N ILE A 374 -13.42 19.40 -19.54
CA ILE A 374 -14.53 19.02 -20.44
C ILE A 374 -14.80 20.10 -21.47
N ARG A 375 -14.69 21.38 -21.07
CA ARG A 375 -14.84 22.52 -22.00
C ARG A 375 -13.78 22.49 -23.11
N GLU A 376 -12.55 22.19 -22.75
CA GLU A 376 -11.40 22.14 -23.68
C GLU A 376 -11.38 20.84 -24.49
N ASN A 377 -11.89 19.74 -23.92
CA ASN A 377 -11.85 18.40 -24.50
C ASN A 377 -13.23 17.74 -24.40
N PRO A 378 -14.18 18.11 -25.27
CA PRO A 378 -15.53 17.55 -25.22
C PRO A 378 -15.53 16.06 -25.58
N GLY A 379 -16.39 15.30 -24.91
CA GLY A 379 -16.60 13.88 -25.18
C GLY A 379 -15.59 12.95 -24.51
N LEU A 380 -14.81 13.42 -23.53
CA LEU A 380 -13.95 12.53 -22.75
C LEU A 380 -14.76 11.64 -21.80
N THR A 381 -14.19 10.49 -21.49
CA THR A 381 -14.66 9.55 -20.47
C THR A 381 -14.07 9.91 -19.10
N ALA A 382 -14.67 9.42 -18.02
CA ALA A 382 -14.14 9.67 -16.67
C ALA A 382 -12.69 9.17 -16.49
N ALA A 383 -12.30 8.08 -17.15
CA ALA A 383 -10.94 7.54 -17.10
C ALA A 383 -9.95 8.41 -17.89
N GLU A 384 -10.36 8.97 -19.04
CA GLU A 384 -9.51 9.88 -19.81
C GLU A 384 -9.33 11.22 -19.08
N ILE A 385 -10.41 11.77 -18.50
CA ILE A 385 -10.33 12.97 -17.64
C ILE A 385 -9.37 12.73 -16.47
N GLN A 386 -9.45 11.57 -15.82
CA GLN A 386 -8.54 11.21 -14.73
C GLN A 386 -7.07 11.22 -15.17
N LYS A 387 -6.77 10.65 -16.35
CA LYS A 387 -5.41 10.63 -16.90
C LYS A 387 -4.86 12.03 -17.16
N LEU A 388 -5.69 12.98 -17.59
CA LEU A 388 -5.28 14.37 -17.79
C LEU A 388 -4.86 15.07 -16.49
N PHE A 389 -5.33 14.57 -15.34
CA PHE A 389 -4.86 15.02 -14.04
C PHE A 389 -3.67 14.22 -13.50
N PHE A 390 -3.00 13.42 -14.34
CA PHE A 390 -1.87 12.56 -13.94
C PHE A 390 -2.19 11.72 -12.70
N ASP A 391 -3.41 11.17 -12.64
CA ASP A 391 -3.93 10.36 -11.53
C ASP A 391 -3.97 11.07 -10.16
N LYS A 392 -3.86 12.40 -10.14
CA LYS A 392 -3.99 13.23 -8.93
C LYS A 392 -5.34 13.03 -8.22
N TYR A 393 -6.38 12.68 -8.98
CA TYR A 393 -7.70 12.35 -8.46
C TYR A 393 -8.04 10.89 -8.73
N THR A 394 -8.71 10.24 -7.79
CA THR A 394 -9.21 8.87 -8.01
C THR A 394 -10.36 8.88 -9.01
N HIS A 395 -10.51 7.78 -9.76
CA HIS A 395 -11.65 7.58 -10.65
C HIS A 395 -12.99 7.86 -9.96
N GLY A 396 -13.17 7.34 -8.73
CA GLY A 396 -14.39 7.58 -7.94
C GLY A 396 -14.64 9.06 -7.62
N THR A 397 -13.59 9.85 -7.37
CA THR A 397 -13.71 11.30 -7.15
C THR A 397 -14.14 12.01 -8.43
N ILE A 398 -13.52 11.68 -9.57
CA ILE A 398 -13.89 12.22 -10.87
C ILE A 398 -15.35 11.89 -11.19
N THR A 399 -15.74 10.62 -11.09
CA THR A 399 -17.11 10.17 -11.37
C THR A 399 -18.14 10.83 -10.46
N PHE A 400 -17.83 10.99 -9.16
CA PHE A 400 -18.69 11.69 -8.21
C PHE A 400 -18.90 13.17 -8.60
N LEU A 401 -17.82 13.88 -8.95
CA LEU A 401 -17.89 15.30 -9.32
C LEU A 401 -18.56 15.50 -10.69
N LEU A 402 -18.32 14.63 -11.65
CA LEU A 402 -19.05 14.59 -12.91
C LEU A 402 -20.55 14.39 -12.67
N GLY A 403 -20.93 13.47 -11.76
CA GLY A 403 -22.31 13.28 -11.35
C GLY A 403 -22.96 14.55 -10.77
N LYS A 404 -22.20 15.33 -9.98
CA LYS A 404 -22.67 16.64 -9.49
C LYS A 404 -22.86 17.66 -10.61
N LEU A 405 -21.90 17.76 -11.53
CA LEU A 405 -21.99 18.68 -12.69
C LEU A 405 -23.16 18.33 -13.61
N VAL A 406 -23.43 17.03 -13.79
CA VAL A 406 -24.59 16.54 -14.54
C VAL A 406 -25.90 16.89 -13.82
N LYS A 407 -25.98 16.63 -12.52
CA LYS A 407 -27.16 16.98 -11.72
C LYS A 407 -27.42 18.48 -11.69
N ALA A 408 -26.38 19.30 -11.71
CA ALA A 408 -26.46 20.76 -11.78
C ALA A 408 -26.79 21.28 -13.20
N GLY A 409 -26.88 20.41 -14.21
CA GLY A 409 -27.17 20.80 -15.58
C GLY A 409 -26.04 21.54 -16.29
N SER A 410 -24.83 21.58 -15.73
CA SER A 410 -23.67 22.25 -16.35
C SER A 410 -22.93 21.36 -17.37
N VAL A 411 -23.04 20.04 -17.19
CA VAL A 411 -22.46 19.00 -18.05
C VAL A 411 -23.58 18.03 -18.43
N ARG A 412 -23.57 17.50 -19.65
CA ARG A 412 -24.41 16.38 -20.07
C ARG A 412 -23.57 15.12 -20.25
N VAL A 413 -24.20 13.96 -20.06
CA VAL A 413 -23.56 12.65 -20.25
C VAL A 413 -24.27 11.89 -21.36
N ASP A 414 -23.49 11.43 -22.33
CA ASP A 414 -23.92 10.50 -23.36
C ASP A 414 -23.72 9.08 -22.83
N LYS A 415 -24.84 8.43 -22.50
CA LYS A 415 -24.87 7.07 -21.95
C LYS A 415 -24.95 5.99 -23.03
N GLU A 416 -25.22 6.36 -24.28
CA GLU A 416 -25.30 5.41 -25.38
C GLU A 416 -23.91 4.93 -25.82
N LYS A 417 -22.88 5.76 -25.54
CA LYS A 417 -21.48 5.37 -25.72
C LYS A 417 -20.97 4.59 -24.50
N HIS A 418 -20.26 3.49 -24.75
CA HIS A 418 -19.58 2.70 -23.73
C HIS A 418 -18.06 2.75 -23.92
N PRO A 419 -17.30 3.31 -22.96
CA PRO A 419 -17.75 3.93 -21.70
C PRO A 419 -18.43 5.31 -21.90
N PRO A 420 -19.24 5.80 -20.93
CA PRO A 420 -19.97 7.06 -21.02
C PRO A 420 -19.07 8.27 -21.26
N ARG A 421 -19.54 9.22 -22.08
CA ARG A 421 -18.79 10.41 -22.48
C ARG A 421 -19.48 11.70 -22.01
N TYR A 422 -18.69 12.68 -21.62
CA TYR A 422 -19.18 13.91 -20.98
C TYR A 422 -18.94 15.14 -21.87
N TYR A 423 -19.93 16.02 -21.94
CA TYR A 423 -19.92 17.25 -22.75
C TYR A 423 -20.48 18.40 -21.94
N LEU A 424 -20.19 19.65 -22.30
CA LEU A 424 -20.93 20.77 -21.73
C LEU A 424 -22.40 20.72 -22.19
N SER A 425 -23.32 21.11 -21.32
CA SER A 425 -24.76 21.09 -21.64
C SER A 425 -25.13 21.96 -22.84
N ASN A 426 -24.32 22.99 -23.11
CA ASN A 426 -24.55 23.94 -24.20
C ASN A 426 -23.82 23.57 -25.50
N GLN A 427 -23.14 22.42 -25.54
CA GLN A 427 -22.44 21.93 -26.74
C GLN A 427 -23.25 20.81 -27.41
N PRO A 428 -23.42 20.84 -28.75
CA PRO A 428 -24.21 19.89 -29.52
C PRO A 428 -23.70 18.45 -29.39
#